data_AF-A0A1G6WPZ9-F1
#
_entry.id   AF-A0A1G6WPZ9-F1
#
_cell.length_a   1.000
_cell.length_b   1.000
_cell.length_c   1.000
_cell.angle_alpha   90.00
_cell.angle_beta   90.00
_cell.angle_gamma   90.00
#
_symmetry.space_group_name_H-M   'P 1'
#
loop_
_entity.id
_entity.type
_entity.pdbx_description
1 polymer ?
#
loop_
_entity_poly.entity_id
_entity_poly.type
_entity_poly.pdbx_seq_one_letter_code
_entity_poly.pdbx_strand_id
1 'polypeptide(L)'
;MTTRIEFLRNKYYAAETSLAEEQELRALLRESEGYEEDKMLFGLLEAGLSAEPDQLTYPKSRKSITLNFQWLGWAAALVVMVGSLWMYRGYVVQQREEAAFREVMQALSIVQGNLERGRDQLDPLKELRYLNTPQELFDLDQ
;
A
#
# COMPACT_ATOMS: atom_id res chain seq x y z
N MET A 1 -60.71 -5.96 -40.25
CA MET A 1 -60.72 -6.78 -39.02
C MET A 1 -59.28 -7.18 -38.77
N THR A 2 -58.69 -6.77 -37.65
CA THR A 2 -57.34 -7.21 -37.27
C THR A 2 -57.37 -8.69 -36.95
N THR A 3 -56.45 -9.46 -37.50
CA THR A 3 -56.38 -10.90 -37.24
C THR A 3 -55.91 -11.14 -35.80
N ARG A 4 -56.28 -12.28 -35.20
CA ARG A 4 -55.84 -12.65 -33.84
C ARG A 4 -54.31 -12.62 -33.71
N ILE A 5 -53.61 -13.01 -34.77
CA ILE A 5 -52.14 -12.96 -34.88
C ILE A 5 -51.62 -11.53 -34.75
N GLU A 6 -52.17 -10.57 -35.50
CA GLU A 6 -51.75 -9.17 -35.42
C GLU A 6 -51.99 -8.55 -34.03
N PHE A 7 -53.13 -8.88 -33.42
CA PHE A 7 -53.44 -8.42 -32.07
C PHE A 7 -52.41 -8.91 -31.04
N LEU A 8 -52.12 -10.22 -31.05
CA LEU A 8 -51.15 -10.83 -30.15
C LEU A 8 -49.72 -10.37 -30.44
N ARG A 9 -49.36 -10.19 -31.72
CA ARG A 9 -48.06 -9.67 -32.16
C ARG A 9 -47.81 -8.26 -31.64
N ASN A 10 -48.77 -7.36 -31.82
CA ASN A 10 -48.65 -5.99 -31.32
C ASN A 10 -48.50 -5.95 -29.80
N LYS A 11 -49.26 -6.80 -29.09
CA LYS A 11 -49.16 -6.96 -27.64
C LYS A 11 -47.80 -7.50 -27.21
N TYR A 12 -47.24 -8.45 -27.97
CA TYR A 12 -45.92 -9.03 -27.73
C TYR A 12 -44.81 -7.99 -27.88
N TYR A 13 -44.86 -7.19 -28.96
CA TYR A 13 -43.91 -6.08 -29.15
C TYR A 13 -44.08 -4.94 -28.14
N ALA A 14 -45.28 -4.78 -27.58
CA ALA A 14 -45.54 -3.88 -26.45
C ALA A 14 -45.10 -4.47 -25.09
N ALA A 15 -44.63 -5.73 -25.05
CA ALA A 15 -44.26 -6.46 -23.83
C ALA A 15 -45.41 -6.62 -22.81
N GLU A 16 -46.66 -6.70 -23.30
CA GLU A 16 -47.87 -6.84 -22.46
C GLU A 16 -48.45 -8.28 -22.49
N THR A 17 -47.79 -9.21 -23.17
CA THR A 17 -48.26 -10.60 -23.31
C THR A 17 -48.09 -11.42 -22.03
N SER A 18 -49.04 -12.32 -21.81
CA SER A 18 -48.90 -13.42 -20.85
C SER A 18 -48.28 -14.66 -21.51
N LEU A 19 -47.74 -15.57 -20.70
CA LEU A 19 -47.14 -16.81 -21.18
C LEU A 19 -48.09 -17.68 -22.02
N ALA A 20 -49.39 -17.70 -21.66
CA ALA A 20 -50.40 -18.43 -22.41
C ALA A 20 -50.67 -17.81 -23.79
N GLU A 21 -50.69 -16.47 -23.87
CA GLU A 21 -50.87 -15.74 -25.12
C GLU A 21 -49.67 -15.88 -26.05
N GLU A 22 -48.45 -15.98 -25.51
CA GLU A 22 -47.25 -16.24 -26.31
C GLU A 22 -47.25 -17.66 -26.90
N GLN A 23 -47.72 -18.66 -26.14
CA GLN A 23 -47.89 -20.02 -26.65
C GLN A 23 -48.94 -20.06 -27.76
N GLU A 24 -50.05 -19.35 -27.58
CA GLU A 24 -51.09 -19.19 -28.61
C GLU A 24 -50.52 -18.51 -29.87
N LEU A 25 -49.78 -17.41 -29.73
CA LEU A 25 -49.15 -16.71 -30.84
C LEU A 25 -48.17 -17.62 -31.60
N ARG A 26 -47.34 -18.39 -30.90
CA ARG A 26 -46.40 -19.34 -31.52
C ARG A 26 -47.13 -20.43 -32.30
N ALA A 27 -48.21 -20.99 -31.75
CA ALA A 27 -49.00 -22.01 -32.43
C ALA A 27 -49.64 -21.45 -33.71
N LEU A 28 -50.24 -20.26 -33.62
CA LEU A 28 -50.86 -19.59 -34.77
C LEU A 28 -49.85 -19.19 -35.84
N LEU A 29 -48.64 -18.78 -35.46
CA LEU A 29 -47.56 -18.46 -36.39
C LEU A 29 -47.04 -19.71 -37.13
N ARG A 30 -47.09 -20.90 -36.54
CA ARG A 30 -46.69 -22.14 -37.22
C ARG A 30 -47.67 -22.59 -38.29
N GLU A 31 -48.96 -22.32 -38.09
CA GLU A 31 -50.03 -22.72 -39.01
C GLU A 31 -50.30 -21.68 -40.11
N SER A 32 -49.90 -20.41 -39.90
CA SER A 32 -50.12 -19.33 -40.86
C SER A 32 -49.07 -19.28 -41.98
N GLU A 33 -49.48 -18.88 -43.17
CA GLU A 33 -48.57 -18.52 -44.28
C GLU A 33 -48.06 -17.07 -44.08
N GLY A 34 -46.75 -16.84 -44.25
CA GLY A 34 -46.11 -15.53 -44.00
C GLY A 34 -45.44 -15.39 -42.62
N TYR A 35 -45.10 -14.16 -42.21
CA TYR A 35 -44.45 -13.86 -40.91
C TYR A 35 -43.08 -14.53 -40.70
N GLU A 36 -42.25 -14.57 -41.75
CA GLU A 36 -40.92 -15.22 -41.73
C GLU A 36 -39.98 -14.66 -40.63
N GLU A 37 -40.03 -13.36 -40.38
CA GLU A 37 -39.21 -12.72 -39.32
C GLU A 37 -39.58 -13.23 -37.93
N ASP A 38 -40.88 -13.29 -37.62
CA ASP A 38 -41.37 -13.75 -36.32
C ASP A 38 -41.11 -15.25 -36.15
N LYS A 39 -41.31 -16.04 -37.21
CA LYS A 39 -40.99 -17.49 -37.24
C LYS A 39 -39.51 -17.76 -37.00
N MET A 40 -38.63 -16.97 -37.64
CA MET A 40 -37.19 -17.09 -37.46
C MET A 40 -36.78 -16.73 -36.02
N LEU A 41 -37.38 -15.69 -35.44
CA LEU A 41 -37.12 -15.27 -34.06
C LEU A 41 -37.47 -16.39 -33.06
N PHE A 42 -38.69 -16.94 -33.15
CA PHE A 42 -39.12 -18.02 -32.26
C PHE A 42 -38.35 -19.33 -32.51
N GLY A 43 -37.99 -19.61 -33.77
CA GLY A 43 -37.18 -20.79 -34.12
C GLY A 43 -35.75 -20.73 -33.56
N LEU A 44 -35.10 -19.56 -33.59
CA LEU A 44 -33.74 -19.40 -33.04
C LEU A 44 -33.74 -19.57 -31.52
N LEU A 45 -34.77 -19.06 -30.84
CA LEU A 45 -34.96 -19.25 -29.40
C LEU A 45 -35.12 -20.73 -29.06
N GLU A 46 -35.97 -21.46 -29.79
CA GLU A 46 -36.16 -22.90 -29.59
C GLU A 46 -34.89 -23.71 -29.86
N ALA A 47 -34.13 -23.36 -30.90
CA ALA A 47 -32.84 -23.98 -31.20
C ALA A 47 -31.82 -23.72 -30.08
N GLY A 48 -31.77 -22.50 -29.53
CA GLY A 48 -30.89 -22.16 -28.41
C GLY A 48 -31.31 -22.79 -27.08
N LEU A 49 -32.60 -23.00 -26.85
CA LEU A 49 -33.17 -23.68 -25.68
C LEU A 49 -32.97 -25.21 -25.74
N SER A 50 -32.97 -25.78 -26.95
CA SER A 50 -32.79 -27.22 -27.19
C SER A 50 -31.32 -27.62 -27.32
N ALA A 51 -30.44 -26.65 -27.54
CA ALA A 51 -29.00 -26.87 -27.48
C ALA A 51 -28.64 -27.19 -26.03
N GLU A 52 -28.35 -28.47 -25.77
CA GLU A 52 -27.76 -28.91 -24.51
C GLU A 52 -26.50 -28.05 -24.27
N PRO A 53 -26.33 -27.42 -23.09
CA PRO A 53 -25.18 -26.56 -22.88
C PRO A 53 -23.93 -27.40 -23.06
N ASP A 54 -23.24 -27.18 -24.18
CA ASP A 54 -21.96 -27.81 -24.47
C ASP A 54 -21.14 -27.73 -23.20
N GLN A 55 -20.80 -28.90 -22.64
CA GLN A 55 -20.19 -29.03 -21.33
C GLN A 55 -19.05 -28.02 -21.25
N LEU A 56 -19.27 -26.92 -20.51
CA LEU A 56 -18.35 -25.81 -20.44
C LEU A 56 -17.02 -26.39 -19.98
N THR A 57 -16.13 -26.61 -20.94
CA THR A 57 -14.87 -27.29 -20.67
C THR A 57 -14.01 -26.22 -20.03
N TYR A 58 -14.11 -26.12 -18.70
CA TYR A 58 -13.31 -25.18 -17.95
C TYR A 58 -11.86 -25.38 -18.37
N PRO A 59 -11.17 -24.33 -18.86
CA PRO A 59 -9.75 -24.46 -19.17
C PRO A 59 -9.07 -24.95 -17.90
N LYS A 60 -8.35 -26.08 -17.99
CA LYS A 60 -7.64 -26.70 -16.87
C LYS A 60 -6.93 -25.58 -16.11
N SER A 61 -7.47 -25.23 -14.96
CA SER A 61 -6.94 -24.17 -14.10
C SER A 61 -5.44 -24.39 -13.98
N ARG A 62 -4.64 -23.38 -14.35
CA ARG A 62 -3.18 -23.43 -14.18
C ARG A 62 -2.96 -23.87 -12.73
N LYS A 63 -2.19 -24.95 -12.54
CA LYS A 63 -1.84 -25.50 -11.21
C LYS A 63 -1.58 -24.32 -10.28
N SER A 64 -2.49 -24.08 -9.33
CA SER A 64 -2.26 -23.05 -8.34
C SER A 64 -1.00 -23.48 -7.59
N ILE A 65 -0.02 -22.59 -7.51
CA ILE A 65 1.16 -22.81 -6.68
C ILE A 65 0.62 -22.79 -5.25
N THR A 66 0.38 -23.97 -4.70
CA THR A 66 -0.03 -24.12 -3.31
C THR A 66 1.20 -23.81 -2.46
N LEU A 67 1.25 -22.59 -1.93
CA LEU A 67 2.26 -22.23 -0.95
C LEU A 67 2.01 -23.05 0.32
N ASN A 68 3.03 -23.78 0.76
CA ASN A 68 2.94 -24.54 2.00
C ASN A 68 3.04 -23.58 3.19
N PHE A 69 1.90 -23.25 3.79
CA PHE A 69 1.80 -22.34 4.93
C PHE A 69 2.64 -22.77 6.14
N GLN A 70 2.94 -24.07 6.29
CA GLN A 70 3.82 -24.55 7.36
C GLN A 70 5.23 -24.00 7.20
N TRP A 71 5.77 -24.01 5.97
CA TRP A 71 7.10 -23.46 5.67
C TRP A 71 7.18 -21.95 5.83
N LEU A 72 6.07 -21.25 5.58
CA LEU A 72 6.00 -19.81 5.77
C LEU A 72 6.11 -19.42 7.25
N GLY A 73 5.53 -20.22 8.15
CA GLY A 73 5.65 -20.03 9.60
C GLY A 73 7.10 -20.17 10.09
N TRP A 74 7.82 -21.21 9.64
CA TRP A 74 9.23 -21.41 9.97
C TRP A 74 10.12 -20.29 9.42
N ALA A 75 9.88 -19.85 8.18
CA ALA A 75 10.60 -18.75 7.57
C ALA A 75 10.41 -17.44 8.35
N ALA A 76 9.16 -17.13 8.75
CA ALA A 76 8.87 -15.94 9.55
C ALA A 76 9.60 -15.96 10.91
N ALA A 77 9.60 -17.10 11.60
CA ALA A 77 10.30 -17.25 12.87
C ALA A 77 11.83 -17.02 12.73
N LEU A 78 12.45 -17.57 11.68
CA LEU A 78 13.87 -17.37 11.39
C LEU A 78 14.19 -15.90 11.07
N VAL A 79 13.36 -15.24 10.26
CA VAL A 79 13.55 -13.82 9.91
C VAL A 79 13.46 -12.94 11.15
N VAL A 80 12.47 -13.17 12.02
CA VAL A 80 12.33 -12.42 13.28
C VAL A 80 13.54 -12.64 14.18
N MET A 81 14.01 -13.89 14.30
CA MET A 81 15.18 -14.22 15.13
C MET A 81 16.46 -13.53 14.63
N VAL A 82 16.77 -13.65 13.33
CA VAL A 82 17.96 -13.03 12.72
C VAL A 82 17.86 -11.50 12.75
N GLY A 83 16.68 -10.96 12.43
CA GLY A 83 16.42 -9.52 12.46
C GLY A 83 16.58 -8.92 13.85
N SER A 84 16.12 -9.61 14.89
CA SER A 84 16.28 -9.19 16.28
C SER A 84 17.74 -9.13 16.70
N LEU A 85 18.55 -10.14 16.32
CA LEU A 85 19.99 -10.14 16.61
C LEU A 85 20.72 -8.99 15.90
N TRP A 86 20.36 -8.70 14.65
CA TRP A 86 20.97 -7.61 13.89
C TRP A 86 20.62 -6.24 14.49
N MET A 87 19.34 -6.03 14.82
CA MET A 87 18.86 -4.81 15.47
C MET A 87 19.49 -4.60 16.85
N TYR A 88 19.59 -5.65 17.66
CA TYR A 88 20.23 -5.60 18.97
C TYR A 88 21.70 -5.19 18.89
N ARG A 89 22.45 -5.75 17.92
CA ARG A 89 23.86 -5.34 17.72
C ARG A 89 23.98 -3.87 17.34
N GLY A 90 23.14 -3.36 16.45
CA GLY A 90 23.11 -1.93 16.10
C GLY A 90 22.85 -1.06 17.33
N TYR A 91 21.83 -1.42 18.13
CA TYR A 91 21.48 -0.69 19.34
C TYR A 91 22.61 -0.66 20.39
N VAL A 92 23.27 -1.80 20.61
CA VAL A 92 24.38 -1.90 21.57
C VAL A 92 25.59 -1.07 21.13
N VAL A 93 25.90 -1.05 19.82
CA VAL A 93 27.01 -0.23 19.30
C VAL A 93 26.72 1.25 19.51
N GLN A 94 25.52 1.71 19.14
CA GLN A 94 25.13 3.11 19.33
C GLN A 94 25.16 3.52 20.81
N GLN A 95 24.63 2.69 21.71
CA GLN A 95 24.67 2.94 23.15
C GLN A 95 26.10 3.06 23.69
N ARG A 96 27.03 2.24 23.19
CA ARG A 96 28.45 2.30 23.59
C ARG A 96 29.13 3.57 23.10
N GLU A 97 28.86 4.00 21.87
CA GLU A 97 29.39 5.25 21.32
C GLU A 97 28.90 6.46 22.11
N GLU A 98 27.59 6.51 22.41
CA GLU A 98 27.01 7.58 23.22
C GLU A 98 27.58 7.60 24.65
N ALA A 99 27.77 6.44 25.26
CA ALA A 99 28.37 6.34 26.59
C ALA A 99 29.82 6.84 26.60
N ALA A 100 30.64 6.41 25.64
CA ALA A 100 32.03 6.87 25.50
C ALA A 100 32.10 8.38 25.24
N PHE A 101 31.21 8.91 24.38
CA PHE A 101 31.13 10.34 24.12
C PHE A 101 30.78 11.14 25.39
N ARG A 102 29.80 10.69 26.18
CA ARG A 102 29.44 11.33 27.45
C ARG A 102 30.60 11.35 28.44
N GLU A 103 31.35 10.26 28.55
CA GLU A 103 32.52 10.17 29.45
C GLU A 103 33.60 11.18 29.06
N VAL A 104 33.93 11.27 27.77
CA VAL A 104 34.90 12.24 27.26
C VAL A 104 34.44 13.68 27.52
N MET A 105 33.16 13.98 27.27
CA MET A 105 32.60 15.31 27.50
C MET A 105 32.59 15.68 28.99
N GLN A 106 32.37 14.72 29.87
CA GLN A 106 32.45 14.93 31.32
C GLN A 106 33.88 15.20 31.78
N ALA A 107 34.87 14.48 31.26
CA ALA A 107 36.27 14.77 31.55
C ALA A 107 36.68 16.16 31.02
N LEU A 108 36.23 16.51 29.81
CA LEU A 108 36.49 17.79 29.20
C LEU A 108 35.88 18.95 30.00
N SER A 109 34.67 18.79 30.56
CA SER A 109 34.04 19.85 31.37
C SER A 109 34.81 20.14 32.65
N ILE A 110 35.42 19.12 33.27
CA ILE A 110 36.31 19.29 34.43
C ILE A 110 37.57 20.07 34.01
N VAL A 111 38.19 19.71 32.88
CA VAL A 111 39.36 20.41 32.36
C VAL A 111 39.05 21.87 32.06
N GLN A 112 37.93 22.13 31.37
CA GLN A 112 37.45 23.49 31.08
C GLN A 112 37.26 24.30 32.36
N GLY A 113 36.59 23.75 33.38
CA GLY A 113 36.40 24.43 34.65
C GLY A 113 37.70 24.72 35.42
N ASN A 114 38.72 23.87 35.27
CA ASN A 114 40.06 24.15 35.82
C ASN A 114 40.80 25.23 35.01
N LEU A 115 40.64 25.23 33.69
CA LEU A 115 41.24 26.22 32.79
C LEU A 115 40.66 27.63 33.04
N GLU A 116 39.34 27.73 33.23
CA GLU A 116 38.65 28.98 33.59
C GLU A 116 39.17 29.51 34.93
N ARG A 117 39.25 28.67 35.97
CA ARG A 117 39.85 29.05 37.26
C ARG A 117 41.31 29.51 37.11
N GLY A 118 42.09 28.84 36.28
CA GLY A 118 43.46 29.26 35.98
C GLY A 118 43.52 30.61 35.27
N ARG A 119 42.61 30.88 34.34
CA ARG A 119 42.50 32.18 33.66
C ARG A 119 42.17 33.30 34.65
N ASP A 120 41.22 33.07 35.55
CA ASP A 120 40.80 34.06 36.55
C ASP A 120 41.94 34.37 37.55
N GLN A 121 42.77 33.38 37.88
CA GLN A 121 43.96 33.59 38.71
C GLN A 121 45.09 34.35 37.99
N LEU A 122 45.12 34.30 36.65
CA LEU A 122 46.09 35.03 35.82
C LEU A 122 45.60 36.44 35.45
N ASP A 123 44.32 36.77 35.67
CA ASP A 123 43.77 38.09 35.36
C ASP A 123 44.45 39.23 36.16
N PRO A 124 44.74 39.09 37.47
CA PRO A 124 45.53 40.10 38.20
C PRO A 124 46.93 40.33 37.62
N LEU A 125 47.54 39.30 37.01
CA LEU A 125 48.85 39.44 36.36
C LEU A 125 48.78 40.21 35.03
N LYS A 126 47.60 40.26 34.38
CA LYS A 126 47.39 41.15 33.22
C LYS A 126 47.40 42.61 33.65
N GLU A 127 46.86 42.94 34.82
CA GLU A 127 46.89 44.29 35.37
C GLU A 127 48.33 44.73 35.69
N LEU A 128 49.14 43.83 36.24
CA LEU A 128 50.58 44.07 36.46
C LEU A 128 51.37 44.25 35.15
N ARG A 129 50.91 43.71 34.01
CA ARG A 129 51.55 43.92 32.71
C ARG A 129 51.56 45.40 32.30
N TYR A 130 50.51 46.14 32.66
CA TYR A 130 50.40 47.59 32.39
C TYR A 130 51.18 48.44 33.40
N LEU A 131 51.52 47.88 34.57
CA LEU A 131 52.35 48.56 35.57
C LEU A 131 53.85 48.35 35.34
N ASN A 132 54.23 47.30 34.59
CA ASN A 132 55.62 46.98 34.31
C ASN A 132 56.09 47.50 32.93
N THR A 133 55.37 48.43 32.31
CA THR A 133 55.90 49.30 31.25
C THR A 133 56.73 50.39 31.90
N PRO A 134 58.07 50.24 32.00
CA PRO A 134 58.91 51.12 32.80
C PRO A 134 58.96 52.54 32.23
N GLN A 135 58.50 52.73 30.99
CA GLN A 135 58.49 53.99 30.28
C GLN A 135 57.40 54.97 30.71
N GLU A 136 56.34 54.58 31.44
CA GLU A 136 55.29 55.53 31.89
C GLU A 136 55.40 55.93 33.37
N LEU A 137 56.06 55.14 34.22
CA LEU A 137 56.21 55.44 35.65
C LEU A 137 57.40 56.35 35.96
N PHE A 138 58.30 56.52 35.00
CA PHE A 138 59.46 57.38 35.12
C PHE A 138 59.42 58.40 33.98
N ASP A 139 58.64 59.46 34.21
CA ASP A 139 58.87 60.76 33.57
C ASP A 139 60.28 61.23 34.01
N LEU A 140 61.30 60.69 33.36
CA LEU A 140 62.68 61.15 33.44
C LEU A 140 62.89 62.26 32.42
N ASP A 141 62.07 63.30 32.50
CA ASP A 141 62.38 64.58 31.89
C ASP A 141 63.23 65.38 32.88
N GLN A 142 64.54 65.38 32.60
CA GLN A 142 65.44 66.50 32.92
C GLN A 142 65.25 67.61 31.90
#